data_AF-A0A0Q9XVZ8-F1
#
_entry.id   AF-A0A0Q9XVZ8-F1
#
_cell.length_a   1.000
_cell.length_b   1.000
_cell.length_c   1.000
_cell.angle_alpha   90.00
_cell.angle_beta   90.00
_cell.angle_gamma   90.00
#
_symmetry.space_group_name_H-M   'P 1'
#
loop_
_entity.id
_entity.type
_entity.pdbx_description
1 polymer ?
#
loop_
_entity_poly.entity_id
_entity_poly.type
_entity_poly.pdbx_seq_one_letter_code
_entity_poly.pdbx_strand_id
1 'polypeptide(L)'
;MVDFYQQNFGMLSPYMAEELIDAIENFGERLVIKAMKISLASGNRSWRYTYGILKKWRYHNVKTIEDVIALDREYEQQREYSGKQAWKPDYPTPYQHNPSEGEEVDDC
;
A
#
# COMPACT_ATOMS: atom_id res chain seq x y z
N MET A 1 -14.52 15.91 -12.29
CA MET A 1 -13.31 15.44 -11.58
C MET A 1 -12.55 16.53 -10.80
N VAL A 2 -12.37 17.74 -11.34
CA VAL A 2 -11.68 18.87 -10.66
C VAL A 2 -12.30 19.20 -9.29
N ASP A 3 -13.63 19.28 -9.20
CA ASP A 3 -14.32 19.56 -7.92
C ASP A 3 -14.04 18.47 -6.88
N PHE A 4 -14.02 17.21 -7.31
CA PHE A 4 -13.73 16.07 -6.44
C PHE A 4 -12.30 16.17 -5.87
N TYR A 5 -11.33 16.54 -6.72
CA TYR A 5 -9.97 16.79 -6.24
C TYR A 5 -9.96 17.93 -5.23
N GLN A 6 -10.54 19.09 -5.56
CA GLN A 6 -10.48 20.27 -4.69
C GLN A 6 -11.12 20.04 -3.32
N GLN A 7 -12.24 19.31 -3.28
CA GLN A 7 -12.95 18.99 -2.04
C GLN A 7 -12.20 18.01 -1.13
N ASN A 8 -11.35 17.14 -1.68
CA ASN A 8 -10.73 16.03 -0.94
C ASN A 8 -9.21 16.16 -0.76
N PHE A 9 -8.52 16.80 -1.70
CA PHE A 9 -7.06 16.97 -1.73
C PHE A 9 -6.63 18.42 -1.47
N GLY A 10 -7.52 19.39 -1.66
CA GLY A 10 -7.26 20.81 -1.42
C GLY A 10 -7.07 21.63 -2.69
N MET A 11 -6.48 22.83 -2.57
CA MET A 11 -6.38 23.77 -3.69
C MET A 11 -5.60 23.17 -4.86
N LEU A 12 -6.21 23.21 -6.05
CA LEU A 12 -5.58 22.78 -7.28
C LEU A 12 -4.67 23.91 -7.80
N SER A 13 -3.37 23.66 -7.87
CA SER A 13 -2.43 24.57 -8.53
C SER A 13 -2.42 24.35 -10.05
N PRO A 14 -1.95 25.32 -10.86
CA PRO A 14 -1.86 25.17 -12.32
C PRO A 14 -1.06 23.94 -12.75
N TYR A 15 0.11 23.72 -12.13
CA TYR A 15 0.93 22.52 -12.36
C TYR A 15 0.16 21.22 -12.10
N MET A 16 -0.60 21.19 -11.00
CA MET A 16 -1.41 20.02 -10.67
C MET A 16 -2.58 19.82 -11.64
N ALA A 17 -3.13 20.90 -12.20
CA ALA A 17 -4.17 20.83 -13.21
C ALA A 17 -3.66 20.20 -14.52
N GLU A 18 -2.45 20.56 -14.95
CA GLU A 18 -1.79 19.96 -16.12
C GLU A 18 -1.57 18.46 -15.91
N GLU A 19 -0.95 18.07 -14.78
CA GLU A 19 -0.76 16.66 -14.42
C GLU A 19 -2.07 15.86 -14.38
N LEU A 20 -3.16 16.52 -13.98
CA LEU A 20 -4.48 15.93 -13.88
C LEU A 20 -5.10 15.68 -15.26
N ILE A 21 -4.95 16.64 -16.17
CA ILE A 21 -5.36 16.52 -17.58
C ILE A 21 -4.57 15.40 -18.25
N ASP A 22 -3.25 15.38 -18.10
CA ASP A 22 -2.39 14.33 -18.65
C ASP A 22 -2.79 12.93 -18.13
N ALA A 23 -3.13 12.83 -16.84
CA ALA A 23 -3.61 11.57 -16.28
C ALA A 23 -4.96 11.13 -16.88
N ILE A 24 -5.87 12.07 -17.15
CA ILE A 24 -7.15 11.77 -17.81
C ILE A 24 -6.93 11.30 -19.25
N GLU A 25 -6.04 11.94 -20.00
CA GLU A 25 -5.76 11.55 -21.39
C GLU A 25 -5.11 10.16 -21.48
N ASN A 26 -4.20 9.85 -20.55
CA ASN A 26 -3.47 8.59 -20.56
C ASN A 26 -4.25 7.40 -19.96
N PHE A 27 -5.07 7.63 -18.93
CA PHE A 27 -5.74 6.58 -18.16
C PHE A 27 -7.26 6.61 -18.29
N GLY A 28 -7.85 7.74 -18.65
CA GLY A 28 -9.30 7.96 -18.62
C GLY A 28 -9.81 8.41 -17.25
N GLU A 29 -10.78 9.32 -17.27
CA GLU A 29 -11.32 9.98 -16.07
C GLU A 29 -11.81 8.97 -15.01
N ARG A 30 -12.48 7.90 -15.44
CA ARG A 30 -13.05 6.88 -14.53
C ARG A 30 -11.96 6.20 -13.68
N LEU A 31 -10.82 5.88 -14.30
CA LEU A 31 -9.69 5.26 -13.60
C LEU A 31 -9.05 6.28 -12.64
N VAL A 32 -8.84 7.51 -13.08
CA VAL A 32 -8.25 8.55 -12.22
C VAL A 32 -9.11 8.81 -10.98
N ILE A 33 -10.44 8.93 -11.12
CA ILE A 33 -11.34 9.08 -9.96
C ILE A 33 -11.28 7.86 -9.03
N LYS A 34 -11.21 6.63 -9.58
CA LYS A 34 -11.09 5.41 -8.76
C LYS A 34 -9.78 5.40 -7.98
N ALA A 35 -8.66 5.76 -8.60
CA ALA A 35 -7.36 5.87 -7.93
C ALA A 35 -7.40 6.91 -6.80
N MET A 36 -8.04 8.07 -7.03
CA MET A 36 -8.23 9.07 -5.97
C MET A 36 -9.04 8.53 -4.80
N LYS A 37 -10.13 7.80 -5.06
CA LYS A 37 -10.94 7.18 -3.99
C LYS A 37 -10.12 6.19 -3.16
N ILE A 38 -9.27 5.38 -3.78
CA ILE A 38 -8.36 4.46 -3.08
C ILE A 38 -7.36 5.24 -2.23
N SER A 39 -6.78 6.29 -2.78
CA SER A 39 -5.87 7.23 -2.09
C SER A 39 -6.49 7.77 -0.79
N LEU A 40 -7.75 8.23 -0.87
CA LEU A 40 -8.51 8.73 0.27
C LEU A 40 -8.86 7.63 1.30
N ALA A 41 -9.28 6.45 0.84
CA ALA A 41 -9.59 5.31 1.70
C ALA A 41 -8.35 4.82 2.48
N SER A 42 -7.17 4.92 1.88
CA SER A 42 -5.89 4.64 2.53
C SER A 42 -5.39 5.77 3.45
N GLY A 43 -6.14 6.86 3.60
CA GLY A 43 -5.74 8.03 4.39
C GLY A 43 -4.63 8.89 3.75
N ASN A 44 -4.22 8.57 2.52
CA ASN A 44 -3.11 9.22 1.82
C ASN A 44 -3.66 10.27 0.84
N ARG A 45 -3.86 11.52 1.29
CA ARG A 45 -4.42 12.61 0.46
C ARG A 45 -3.38 13.26 -0.46
N SER A 46 -2.53 12.48 -1.10
CA SER A 46 -1.43 12.96 -1.94
C SER A 46 -1.65 12.56 -3.40
N TRP A 47 -1.56 13.53 -4.31
CA TRP A 47 -1.54 13.23 -5.75
C TRP A 47 -0.41 12.28 -6.14
N ARG A 48 0.76 12.39 -5.50
CA ARG A 48 1.88 11.47 -5.75
C ARG A 48 1.50 10.02 -5.46
N TYR A 49 0.73 9.78 -4.39
CA TYR A 49 0.22 8.44 -4.07
C TYR A 49 -0.80 7.97 -5.10
N THR A 50 -1.77 8.83 -5.43
CA THR A 50 -2.76 8.57 -6.49
C THR A 50 -2.10 8.20 -7.83
N TYR A 51 -1.09 8.96 -8.25
CA TYR A 51 -0.36 8.73 -9.48
C TYR A 51 0.49 7.44 -9.43
N GLY A 52 1.00 7.07 -8.25
CA GLY A 52 1.62 5.77 -8.02
C GLY A 52 0.68 4.59 -8.30
N ILE A 53 -0.59 4.69 -7.88
CA ILE A 53 -1.63 3.70 -8.18
C ILE A 53 -1.85 3.61 -9.70
N LEU A 54 -1.98 4.76 -10.38
CA LEU A 54 -2.17 4.80 -11.83
C LEU A 54 -0.97 4.18 -12.59
N LYS A 55 0.27 4.48 -12.18
CA LYS A 55 1.47 3.84 -12.76
C LYS A 55 1.45 2.33 -12.59
N LYS A 56 1.04 1.86 -11.42
CA LYS A 56 0.89 0.43 -11.13
C LYS A 56 -0.13 -0.21 -12.09
N TRP A 57 -1.28 0.42 -12.28
CA TRP A 57 -2.28 -0.03 -13.26
C TRP A 57 -1.74 -0.04 -14.70
N ARG A 58 -0.98 0.98 -15.11
CA ARG A 58 -0.28 1.00 -16.41
C ARG A 58 0.60 -0.23 -16.58
N TYR A 59 1.38 -0.56 -15.55
CA TYR A 59 2.33 -1.67 -15.55
C TYR A 59 1.61 -3.02 -15.67
N HIS A 60 0.46 -3.17 -15.02
CA HIS A 60 -0.39 -4.36 -15.12
C HIS A 60 -1.34 -4.35 -16.33
N ASN A 61 -1.14 -3.42 -17.28
CA ASN A 61 -1.96 -3.27 -18.49
C ASN A 61 -3.47 -3.17 -18.22
N VAL A 62 -3.84 -2.57 -17.08
CA VAL A 62 -5.22 -2.30 -16.68
C VAL A 62 -5.78 -1.18 -17.57
N LYS A 63 -6.92 -1.45 -18.23
CA LYS A 63 -7.59 -0.49 -19.12
C LYS A 63 -9.02 -0.18 -18.71
N THR A 64 -9.63 -1.08 -17.94
CA THR A 64 -11.03 -1.00 -17.55
C THR A 64 -11.20 -1.04 -16.03
N ILE A 65 -12.39 -0.71 -15.54
CA ILE A 65 -12.69 -0.83 -14.10
C ILE A 65 -12.74 -2.31 -13.70
N GLU A 66 -13.16 -3.17 -14.62
CA GLU A 66 -13.19 -4.61 -14.47
C GLU A 66 -11.78 -5.16 -14.23
N ASP A 67 -10.78 -4.67 -14.96
CA ASP A 67 -9.37 -5.03 -14.74
C ASP A 67 -8.88 -4.59 -13.36
N VAL A 68 -9.32 -3.42 -12.88
CA VAL A 68 -9.00 -2.95 -11.52
C VAL A 68 -9.56 -3.92 -10.48
N ILE A 69 -10.81 -4.37 -10.66
CA ILE A 69 -11.45 -5.33 -9.75
C ILE A 69 -10.71 -6.67 -9.77
N ALA A 70 -10.29 -7.15 -10.94
CA ALA A 70 -9.51 -8.38 -11.06
C ALA A 70 -8.18 -8.25 -10.31
N LEU A 71 -7.47 -7.13 -10.52
CA LEU A 71 -6.20 -6.84 -9.87
C LEU A 71 -6.34 -6.70 -8.33
N ASP A 72 -7.40 -6.06 -7.85
CA ASP A 72 -7.69 -5.94 -6.41
C ASP A 72 -7.89 -7.33 -5.78
N ARG A 73 -8.63 -8.24 -6.44
CA ARG A 73 -8.80 -9.63 -5.97
C ARG A 73 -7.48 -10.39 -5.91
N GLU A 74 -6.62 -10.23 -6.91
CA GLU A 74 -5.30 -10.85 -6.92
C GLU A 74 -4.45 -10.38 -5.73
N TYR A 75 -4.49 -9.07 -5.39
CA TYR A 75 -3.80 -8.55 -4.22
C TYR A 75 -4.36 -9.07 -2.90
N GLU A 76 -5.69 -9.20 -2.77
CA GLU A 76 -6.31 -9.80 -1.59
C GLU A 76 -5.87 -11.25 -1.38
N GLN A 77 -5.88 -12.06 -2.44
CA GLN A 77 -5.41 -13.46 -2.40
C GLN A 77 -3.92 -13.57 -2.04
N GLN A 78 -3.08 -12.70 -2.60
CA GLN A 78 -1.65 -12.67 -2.27
C GLN A 78 -1.39 -12.27 -0.81
N ARG A 79 -2.15 -11.30 -0.28
CA ARG A 79 -2.07 -10.90 1.14
C ARG A 79 -2.48 -12.02 2.08
N GLU A 80 -3.50 -12.78 1.73
CA GLU A 80 -3.92 -13.94 2.51
C GLU A 80 -2.87 -15.07 2.49
N TYR A 81 -2.22 -15.29 1.35
CA TYR A 81 -1.17 -16.30 1.23
C TYR A 81 0.12 -15.91 1.98
N SER A 82 0.52 -14.64 1.90
CA SER A 82 1.72 -14.12 2.58
C SER A 82 1.54 -13.96 4.10
N GLY A 83 0.31 -13.71 4.57
CA GLY A 83 -0.01 -13.73 6.01
C GLY A 83 0.13 -15.10 6.69
N LYS A 84 0.23 -16.19 5.92
CA LYS A 84 0.46 -17.55 6.43
C LYS A 84 1.95 -17.93 6.50
N GLN A 85 2.86 -17.10 5.99
CA GLN A 85 4.31 -17.31 6.07
C GLN A 85 4.90 -16.43 7.19
N ALA A 86 4.45 -16.66 8.43
CA ALA A 86 5.17 -16.15 9.59
C ALA A 86 6.54 -16.83 9.63
N TRP A 87 7.58 -16.08 9.30
CA TRP A 87 8.97 -16.50 9.46
C TRP A 87 9.16 -16.99 10.91
N LYS A 88 9.52 -18.28 11.07
CA LYS A 88 10.08 -18.79 12.31
C LYS A 88 11.60 -18.68 12.16
N PRO A 89 12.29 -17.83 12.92
CA PRO A 89 13.74 -17.92 13.01
C PRO A 89 14.14 -19.31 13.49
N ASP A 90 15.07 -19.96 12.79
CA ASP A 90 15.73 -21.19 13.22
C ASP A 90 16.93 -20.91 14.14
N TYR A 91 16.86 -19.88 14.99
CA TYR A 91 17.91 -19.66 15.99
C TYR A 91 17.65 -20.54 17.23
N PRO A 92 18.58 -21.42 17.63
CA PRO A 92 18.51 -22.07 18.92
C PRO A 92 18.58 -20.96 19.99
N THR A 93 17.51 -20.82 20.77
CA THR A 93 17.39 -19.82 21.83
C THR A 93 18.49 -20.04 22.87
N PRO A 94 19.47 -19.13 23.02
CA PRO A 94 20.53 -19.32 24.00
C PRO A 94 20.07 -18.73 25.35
N TYR A 95 19.92 -19.65 26.32
CA TYR A 95 19.86 -19.43 27.78
C TYR A 95 18.63 -18.74 28.36
N GLN A 96 17.74 -19.56 28.94
CA GLN A 96 16.90 -19.15 30.05
C GLN A 96 17.76 -19.18 31.32
N HIS A 97 18.17 -18.02 31.83
CA HIS A 97 18.72 -17.95 33.18
C HIS A 97 17.56 -18.08 34.16
N ASN A 98 17.25 -19.30 34.61
CA ASN A 98 16.32 -19.52 35.70
C ASN A 98 17.04 -19.20 37.01
N PRO A 99 16.64 -18.15 37.76
CA PRO A 99 17.34 -17.69 38.95
C PRO A 99 17.06 -18.58 40.19
N SER A 100 16.82 -19.88 40.00
CA SER A 100 16.35 -20.78 41.06
C SER A 100 17.27 -21.99 41.33
N GLU A 101 18.38 -22.14 40.61
CA GLU A 101 19.38 -23.15 40.94
C GLU A 101 20.55 -22.45 41.60
N GLY A 102 20.65 -22.60 42.92
CA GLY A 102 21.78 -22.12 43.68
C GLY A 102 23.01 -22.93 43.31
N GLU A 103 24.03 -22.26 42.77
CA GLU A 103 25.38 -22.82 42.71
C GLU A 103 26.04 -22.62 44.07
N GLU A 104 26.45 -23.76 44.62
CA GLU A 104 27.13 -23.93 45.88
C GLU A 104 28.52 -23.29 45.78
N VAL A 105 28.87 -22.46 46.78
CA VAL A 105 30.20 -21.86 46.89
C VAL A 105 31.18 -22.92 47.39
N ASP A 106 31.99 -23.49 46.49
CA ASP A 106 33.12 -24.31 46.90
C ASP A 106 34.37 -23.44 47.14
N ASP A 107 34.97 -23.68 48.30
CA ASP A 107 36.03 -22.94 48.98
C ASP A 107 37.42 -23.32 48.44
N CYS A 108 38.25 -22.32 48.14
CA CYS A 108 39.72 -22.39 48.08
C CYS A 108 40.34 -21.00 48.20
#